data_AF-A0A7X8PTM5-F1
#
_entry.id   AF-A0A7X8PTM5-F1
#
_cell.length_a   1.000
_cell.length_b   1.000
_cell.length_c   1.000
_cell.angle_alpha   90.00
_cell.angle_beta   90.00
_cell.angle_gamma   90.00
#
_symmetry.space_group_name_H-M   'P 1'
#
loop_
_entity.id
_entity.type
_entity.pdbx_description
1 polymer ?
#
loop_
_entity_poly.entity_id
_entity_poly.type
_entity_poly.pdbx_seq_one_letter_code
_entity_poly.pdbx_strand_id
1 'polypeptide(L)'
;IQEALVETLGCTGMTHSAAMASEILTGKTILEALNTDLVCDAINTAMRELFLQIVYGRSQSAFSENGLAIGSSLEDLGKGLRSTIGTMFSTLEKGPRYLELTEGYVLKMGLDQDDQVIGYQFLKLGPMLEMIKKGVDANEAYNKNIGTYGRFDDAVSVIDPRHE
;
A
#
# COMPACT_ATOMS: atom_id res chain seq x y z
N ILE A 1 -8.80 8.25 -20.90
CA ILE A 1 -7.88 7.90 -19.79
C ILE A 1 -6.52 7.67 -20.43
N GLN A 2 -5.52 8.48 -20.07
CA GLN A 2 -4.18 8.37 -20.66
C GLN A 2 -3.27 7.45 -19.84
N GLU A 3 -3.50 7.35 -18.54
CA GLU A 3 -2.82 6.43 -17.63
C GLU A 3 -3.79 5.97 -16.55
N ALA A 4 -3.58 4.76 -16.02
CA ALA A 4 -4.32 4.20 -14.90
C ALA A 4 -3.34 3.50 -13.95
N LEU A 5 -3.13 4.09 -12.77
CA LEU A 5 -2.53 3.38 -11.64
C LEU A 5 -3.64 2.71 -10.85
N VAL A 6 -3.50 1.41 -10.60
CA VAL A 6 -4.49 0.62 -9.86
C VAL A 6 -3.82 -0.03 -8.67
N GLU A 7 -4.23 0.37 -7.47
CA GLU A 7 -3.76 -0.18 -6.21
C GLU A 7 -4.90 -0.87 -5.48
N THR A 8 -4.63 -2.04 -4.89
CA THR A 8 -5.67 -2.80 -4.23
C THR A 8 -5.14 -3.64 -3.09
N LEU A 9 -5.96 -3.78 -2.04
CA LEU A 9 -5.74 -4.66 -0.90
C LEU A 9 -6.96 -5.54 -0.71
N GLY A 10 -6.83 -6.83 -1.01
CA GLY A 10 -7.91 -7.78 -0.80
C GLY A 10 -7.65 -9.15 -1.38
N CYS A 11 -8.73 -9.88 -1.66
CA CYS A 11 -8.68 -11.27 -2.08
C CYS A 11 -8.07 -11.47 -3.48
N THR A 12 -7.82 -12.71 -3.86
CA THR A 12 -7.29 -13.07 -5.19
C THR A 12 -8.14 -12.49 -6.33
N GLY A 13 -9.48 -12.55 -6.23
CA GLY A 13 -10.35 -11.94 -7.24
C GLY A 13 -10.13 -10.44 -7.40
N MET A 14 -9.80 -9.76 -6.30
CA MET A 14 -9.51 -8.33 -6.30
C MET A 14 -8.16 -8.03 -6.95
N THR A 15 -7.11 -8.81 -6.66
CA THR A 15 -5.80 -8.62 -7.29
C THR A 15 -5.83 -8.91 -8.79
N HIS A 16 -6.60 -9.92 -9.23
CA HIS A 16 -6.84 -10.18 -10.65
C HIS A 16 -7.66 -9.07 -11.33
N SER A 17 -8.64 -8.51 -10.61
CA SER A 17 -9.41 -7.36 -11.11
C SER A 17 -8.56 -6.12 -11.29
N ALA A 18 -7.62 -5.86 -10.37
CA ALA A 18 -6.70 -4.75 -10.48
C ALA A 18 -5.74 -4.90 -11.66
N ALA A 19 -5.20 -6.10 -11.88
CA ALA A 19 -4.39 -6.41 -13.05
C ALA A 19 -5.17 -6.14 -14.35
N MET A 20 -6.38 -6.70 -14.47
CA MET A 20 -7.25 -6.47 -15.63
C MET A 20 -7.58 -4.99 -15.82
N ALA A 21 -7.93 -4.27 -14.75
CA ALA A 21 -8.21 -2.83 -14.79
C ALA A 21 -7.02 -2.03 -15.31
N SER A 22 -5.80 -2.34 -14.87
CA SER A 22 -4.58 -1.66 -15.32
C SER A 22 -4.34 -1.79 -16.83
N GLU A 23 -4.81 -2.90 -17.45
CA GLU A 23 -4.66 -3.16 -18.88
C GLU A 23 -5.74 -2.46 -19.71
N ILE A 24 -7.00 -2.49 -19.26
CA ILE A 24 -8.15 -2.14 -20.11
C ILE A 24 -8.69 -0.72 -19.90
N LEU A 25 -8.33 -0.05 -18.80
CA LEU A 25 -8.85 1.30 -18.53
C LEU A 25 -8.18 2.37 -19.40
N THR A 26 -6.90 2.19 -19.72
CA THR A 26 -6.15 3.12 -20.58
C THR A 26 -6.73 3.14 -21.99
N GLY A 27 -6.82 4.33 -22.60
CA GLY A 27 -7.43 4.52 -23.93
C GLY A 27 -8.95 4.64 -23.92
N LYS A 28 -9.64 4.23 -22.84
CA LYS A 28 -11.10 4.41 -22.70
C LYS A 28 -11.47 5.84 -22.33
N THR A 29 -12.66 6.27 -22.73
CA THR A 29 -13.37 7.41 -22.15
C THR A 29 -13.84 7.09 -20.73
N ILE A 30 -14.24 8.11 -19.96
CA ILE A 30 -14.76 7.90 -18.60
C ILE A 30 -16.01 7.02 -18.62
N LEU A 31 -16.93 7.24 -19.58
CA LEU A 31 -18.15 6.44 -19.73
C LEU A 31 -17.84 4.97 -20.06
N GLU A 32 -16.88 4.70 -20.95
CA GLU A 32 -16.47 3.33 -21.27
C GLU A 32 -15.78 2.64 -20.08
N ALA A 33 -14.98 3.37 -19.31
CA ALA A 33 -14.36 2.86 -18.10
C ALA A 33 -15.40 2.49 -17.03
N LEU A 34 -16.42 3.34 -16.82
CA LEU A 34 -17.49 3.08 -15.85
C LEU A 34 -18.38 1.88 -16.22
N ASN A 35 -18.45 1.53 -17.51
CA ASN A 35 -19.20 0.36 -17.99
C ASN A 35 -18.31 -0.88 -18.16
N THR A 36 -17.11 -0.89 -17.58
CA THR A 36 -16.20 -2.03 -17.64
C THR A 36 -16.45 -2.98 -16.48
N ASP A 37 -16.72 -4.25 -16.80
CA ASP A 37 -16.74 -5.31 -15.79
C ASP A 37 -15.33 -5.88 -15.57
N LEU A 38 -14.95 -6.03 -14.31
CA LEU A 38 -13.71 -6.66 -13.86
C LEU A 38 -13.93 -8.11 -13.45
N VAL A 39 -12.84 -8.81 -13.12
CA VAL A 39 -12.86 -10.24 -12.75
C VAL A 39 -13.73 -10.54 -11.52
N CYS A 40 -13.78 -9.63 -10.54
CA CYS A 40 -14.49 -9.84 -9.29
C CYS A 40 -15.88 -9.19 -9.29
N ASP A 41 -16.90 -10.03 -9.20
CA ASP A 41 -18.31 -9.58 -9.17
C ASP A 41 -18.65 -8.70 -7.95
N ALA A 42 -18.02 -8.98 -6.80
CA ALA A 42 -18.17 -8.15 -5.61
C ALA A 42 -17.63 -6.73 -5.84
N ILE A 43 -16.53 -6.59 -6.60
CA ILE A 43 -15.99 -5.27 -6.97
C ILE A 43 -16.90 -4.60 -7.98
N ASN A 44 -17.37 -5.31 -9.00
CA ASN A 44 -18.29 -4.72 -9.99
C ASN A 44 -19.56 -4.18 -9.31
N THR A 45 -20.12 -4.93 -8.36
CA THR A 45 -21.26 -4.50 -7.56
C THR A 45 -20.92 -3.28 -6.70
N ALA A 46 -19.85 -3.36 -5.90
CA ALA A 46 -19.46 -2.28 -5.00
C ALA A 46 -19.08 -0.99 -5.75
N MET A 47 -18.34 -1.09 -6.84
CA MET A 47 -17.91 0.04 -7.65
C MET A 47 -19.10 0.69 -8.35
N ARG A 48 -20.07 -0.06 -8.89
CA ARG A 48 -21.30 0.53 -9.45
C ARG A 48 -22.03 1.42 -8.43
N GLU A 49 -22.18 0.94 -7.20
CA GLU A 49 -22.82 1.70 -6.11
C GLU A 49 -21.99 2.91 -5.66
N LEU A 50 -20.68 2.74 -5.48
CA LEU A 50 -19.76 3.84 -5.16
C LEU A 50 -19.70 4.91 -6.26
N PHE A 51 -19.74 4.50 -7.53
CA PHE A 51 -19.67 5.40 -8.67
C PHE A 51 -20.91 6.28 -8.80
N LEU A 52 -22.10 5.75 -8.48
CA LEU A 52 -23.32 6.57 -8.39
C LEU A 52 -23.14 7.74 -7.42
N GLN A 53 -22.36 7.55 -6.35
CA GLN A 53 -22.10 8.59 -5.36
C GLN A 53 -20.95 9.52 -5.75
N ILE A 54 -19.84 9.01 -6.29
CA ILE A 54 -18.59 9.79 -6.49
C ILE A 54 -18.56 10.54 -7.82
N VAL A 55 -18.99 9.92 -8.93
CA VAL A 55 -18.93 10.56 -10.27
C VAL A 55 -19.96 11.68 -10.40
N TYR A 56 -21.10 11.54 -9.71
CA TYR A 56 -22.16 12.54 -9.70
C TYR A 56 -22.10 13.52 -8.52
N GLY A 57 -21.19 13.33 -7.56
CA GLY A 57 -21.13 14.18 -6.37
C GLY A 57 -19.84 14.08 -5.56
N ARG A 58 -19.09 15.20 -5.55
CA ARG A 58 -17.89 15.55 -4.72
C ARG A 58 -16.53 15.24 -5.34
N SER A 59 -15.81 16.30 -5.71
CA SER A 59 -14.37 16.27 -5.98
C SER A 59 -13.57 16.61 -4.72
N GLN A 60 -12.54 15.82 -4.41
CA GLN A 60 -11.41 16.26 -3.58
C GLN A 60 -10.25 16.66 -4.51
N SER A 61 -9.88 17.94 -4.43
CA SER A 61 -8.59 18.57 -4.80
C SER A 61 -7.93 18.41 -6.19
N ALA A 62 -8.43 17.61 -7.13
CA ALA A 62 -7.79 17.48 -8.46
C ALA A 62 -8.14 18.66 -9.42
N PHE A 63 -7.61 19.85 -9.17
CA PHE A 63 -7.82 21.06 -9.98
C PHE A 63 -6.54 21.53 -10.67
N SER A 64 -5.96 20.73 -11.57
CA SER A 64 -5.02 21.27 -12.58
C SER A 64 -5.75 21.47 -13.90
N GLU A 65 -5.72 22.69 -14.44
CA GLU A 65 -6.39 23.04 -15.71
C GLU A 65 -5.95 22.14 -16.89
N ASN A 66 -4.77 21.55 -16.80
CA ASN A 66 -4.18 20.68 -17.83
C ASN A 66 -4.15 19.18 -17.45
N GLY A 67 -4.80 18.79 -16.35
CA GLY A 67 -4.66 17.43 -15.80
C GLY A 67 -3.29 17.19 -15.16
N LEU A 68 -3.06 15.99 -14.63
CA LEU A 68 -1.74 15.58 -14.14
C LEU A 68 -0.83 15.22 -15.32
N ALA A 69 0.47 15.43 -15.17
CA ALA A 69 1.43 15.00 -16.19
C ALA A 69 1.47 13.46 -16.27
N ILE A 70 1.76 12.94 -17.47
CA ILE A 70 1.99 11.51 -17.68
C ILE A 70 3.16 11.07 -16.78
N GLY A 71 2.94 10.06 -15.96
CA GLY A 71 3.86 9.54 -14.95
C GLY A 71 3.65 10.09 -13.54
N SER A 72 2.87 11.16 -13.34
CA SER A 72 2.61 11.72 -12.00
C SER A 72 1.88 10.74 -11.08
N SER A 73 1.10 9.81 -11.63
CA SER A 73 0.46 8.75 -10.83
C SER A 73 1.47 7.85 -10.12
N LEU A 74 2.68 7.69 -10.65
CA LEU A 74 3.73 6.86 -10.05
C LEU A 74 4.37 7.52 -8.82
N GLU A 75 4.20 8.83 -8.63
CA GLU A 75 4.72 9.53 -7.45
C GLU A 75 4.10 9.02 -6.15
N ASP A 76 2.83 8.60 -6.21
CA ASP A 76 2.10 8.02 -5.07
C ASP A 76 2.71 6.68 -4.60
N LEU A 77 3.45 5.98 -5.48
CA LEU A 77 4.17 4.74 -5.16
C LEU A 77 5.54 4.98 -4.50
N GLY A 78 5.96 6.24 -4.37
CA GLY A 78 7.23 6.63 -3.76
C GLY A 78 8.48 6.04 -4.43
N LYS A 79 9.61 6.06 -3.70
CA LYS A 79 10.93 5.63 -4.23
C LYS A 79 11.01 4.16 -4.63
N GLY A 80 10.11 3.33 -4.09
CA GLY A 80 10.07 1.90 -4.37
C GLY A 80 9.29 1.54 -5.62
N LEU A 81 8.55 2.49 -6.22
CA LEU A 81 7.57 2.25 -7.28
C LEU A 81 6.69 1.03 -6.96
N ARG A 82 6.28 0.93 -5.69
CA ARG A 82 5.50 -0.17 -5.14
C ARG A 82 4.42 0.42 -4.24
N SER A 83 3.24 -0.17 -4.29
CA SER A 83 2.15 0.16 -3.39
C SER A 83 2.57 0.14 -1.92
N THR A 84 2.11 1.16 -1.22
CA THR A 84 2.25 1.28 0.21
C THR A 84 1.08 0.55 0.86
N ILE A 85 1.38 -0.46 1.69
CA ILE A 85 0.35 -1.27 2.35
C ILE A 85 0.37 -0.98 3.85
N GLY A 86 -0.80 -0.73 4.42
CA GLY A 86 -1.00 -0.65 5.87
C GLY A 86 -1.72 -1.91 6.35
N THR A 87 -1.09 -2.69 7.22
CA THR A 87 -1.74 -3.80 7.91
C THR A 87 -1.48 -3.68 9.41
N MET A 88 -2.53 -3.40 10.16
CA MET A 88 -2.49 -3.30 11.62
C MET A 88 -3.57 -4.18 12.22
N PHE A 89 -3.25 -4.83 13.33
CA PHE A 89 -4.18 -5.62 14.13
C PHE A 89 -4.13 -5.10 15.56
N SER A 90 -5.23 -5.13 16.31
CA SER A 90 -5.22 -4.68 17.70
C SER A 90 -6.24 -5.45 18.51
N THR A 91 -5.90 -5.75 19.75
CA THR A 91 -6.84 -6.28 20.74
C THR A 91 -6.74 -5.48 22.03
N LEU A 92 -7.75 -5.57 22.89
CA LEU A 92 -7.69 -4.95 24.22
C LEU A 92 -6.63 -5.61 25.10
N GLU A 93 -6.43 -6.93 24.96
CA GLU A 93 -5.49 -7.68 25.79
C GLU A 93 -4.03 -7.44 25.39
N LYS A 94 -3.77 -7.34 24.08
CA LYS A 94 -2.39 -7.27 23.54
C LYS A 94 -2.00 -5.89 23.05
N GLY A 95 -2.94 -4.97 22.88
CA GLY A 95 -2.71 -3.69 22.23
C GLY A 95 -2.52 -3.81 20.71
N PRO A 96 -2.00 -2.76 20.06
CA PRO A 96 -1.82 -2.71 18.61
C PRO A 96 -0.60 -3.51 18.13
N ARG A 97 -0.68 -3.97 16.89
CA ARG A 97 0.32 -4.75 16.15
C ARG A 97 0.43 -4.21 14.75
N TYR A 98 1.57 -3.63 14.44
CA TYR A 98 1.90 -3.12 13.12
C TYR A 98 2.57 -4.26 12.35
N LEU A 99 1.92 -4.72 11.29
CA LEU A 99 2.43 -5.82 10.46
C LEU A 99 3.09 -5.25 9.19
N GLU A 100 2.47 -4.24 8.59
CA GLU A 100 2.99 -3.52 7.43
C GLU A 100 2.64 -2.04 7.57
N LEU A 101 3.61 -1.17 7.30
CA LEU A 101 3.48 0.29 7.34
C LEU A 101 4.11 0.92 6.09
N THR A 102 4.12 2.25 6.02
CA THR A 102 4.60 2.97 4.85
C THR A 102 6.00 2.56 4.40
N GLU A 103 6.89 2.29 5.36
CA GLU A 103 8.25 1.90 5.06
C GLU A 103 8.41 0.43 4.64
N GLY A 104 7.42 -0.42 4.95
CA GLY A 104 7.38 -1.83 4.55
C GLY A 104 7.02 -2.79 5.70
N TYR A 105 7.58 -3.99 5.61
CA TYR A 105 7.28 -5.11 6.53
C TYR A 105 7.83 -4.79 7.92
N VAL A 106 6.97 -4.69 8.92
CA VAL A 106 7.41 -4.44 10.30
C VAL A 106 7.96 -5.75 10.87
N LEU A 107 9.24 -5.70 11.26
CA LEU A 107 9.97 -6.83 11.86
C LEU A 107 9.73 -6.88 13.37
N LYS A 108 9.79 -5.73 14.05
CA LYS A 108 9.69 -5.62 15.50
C LYS A 108 9.02 -4.32 15.91
N MET A 109 8.35 -4.31 17.05
CA MET A 109 7.78 -3.11 17.67
C MET A 109 8.45 -2.83 19.01
N GLY A 110 8.78 -1.56 19.25
CA GLY A 110 9.32 -1.08 20.52
C GLY A 110 8.21 -0.49 21.38
N LEU A 111 8.11 -0.97 22.62
CA LEU A 111 7.15 -0.53 23.62
C LEU A 111 7.83 0.25 24.74
N ASP A 112 7.13 1.23 25.32
CA ASP A 112 7.53 1.87 26.57
C ASP A 112 7.02 1.13 27.82
N GLN A 113 7.21 1.73 29.00
CA GLN A 113 6.85 1.14 30.28
C GLN A 113 5.34 0.97 30.48
N ASP A 114 4.52 1.68 29.70
CA ASP A 114 3.06 1.64 29.74
C ASP A 114 2.49 0.81 28.58
N ASP A 115 3.31 -0.07 27.97
CA ASP A 115 3.00 -0.89 26.80
C ASP A 115 2.56 -0.09 25.56
N GLN A 116 2.93 1.19 25.48
CA GLN A 116 2.62 2.03 24.31
C GLN A 116 3.69 1.85 23.25
N VAL A 117 3.26 1.80 21.99
CA VAL A 117 4.18 1.70 20.85
C VAL A 117 4.90 3.03 20.65
N ILE A 118 6.22 3.04 20.82
CA ILE A 118 7.04 4.25 20.67
C ILE A 118 7.94 4.23 19.44
N GLY A 119 8.10 3.08 18.80
CA GLY A 119 8.87 2.92 17.56
C GLY A 119 8.75 1.52 16.99
N TYR A 120 9.33 1.30 15.81
CA TYR A 120 9.33 -0.01 15.16
C TYR A 120 10.54 -0.17 14.23
N GLN A 121 10.93 -1.43 14.03
CA GLN A 121 11.91 -1.85 13.03
C GLN A 121 11.18 -2.42 11.83
N PHE A 122 11.61 -2.07 10.62
CA PHE A 122 10.94 -2.46 9.38
C PHE A 122 11.96 -2.82 8.29
N LEU A 123 11.49 -3.56 7.30
CA LEU A 123 12.23 -3.94 6.10
C LEU A 123 11.64 -3.23 4.87
N LYS A 124 12.49 -2.46 4.17
CA LYS A 124 12.12 -1.78 2.92
C LYS A 124 12.04 -2.77 1.76
N LEU A 125 10.89 -3.42 1.59
CA LEU A 125 10.70 -4.50 0.61
C LEU A 125 11.02 -4.10 -0.84
N GLY A 126 10.51 -2.96 -1.32
CA GLY A 126 10.77 -2.49 -2.70
C GLY A 126 12.27 -2.31 -2.98
N PRO A 127 12.98 -1.45 -2.21
CA PRO A 127 14.42 -1.30 -2.32
C PRO A 127 15.22 -2.60 -2.16
N MET A 128 14.83 -3.49 -1.23
CA MET A 128 15.47 -4.80 -1.08
C MET A 128 15.35 -5.64 -2.34
N LEU A 129 14.14 -5.77 -2.90
CA LEU A 129 13.91 -6.55 -4.12
C LEU A 129 14.66 -5.97 -5.32
N GLU A 130 14.74 -4.65 -5.43
CA GLU A 130 15.51 -3.98 -6.48
C GLU A 130 17.02 -4.26 -6.37
N MET A 131 17.57 -4.35 -5.14
CA MET A 131 18.96 -4.76 -4.92
C MET A 131 19.19 -6.22 -5.33
N ILE A 132 18.27 -7.12 -4.97
CA ILE A 132 18.34 -8.53 -5.35
C ILE A 132 18.28 -8.68 -6.88
N LYS A 133 17.38 -7.94 -7.54
CA LYS A 133 17.27 -7.92 -9.02
C LYS A 133 18.55 -7.43 -9.70
N LYS A 134 19.34 -6.57 -9.03
CA LYS A 134 20.66 -6.10 -9.48
C LYS A 134 21.80 -7.06 -9.14
N GLY A 135 21.52 -8.21 -8.55
CA GLY A 135 22.50 -9.27 -8.27
C GLY A 135 23.16 -9.22 -6.90
N VAL A 136 22.68 -8.38 -5.98
CA VAL A 136 23.14 -8.41 -4.58
C VAL A 136 22.61 -9.67 -3.91
N ASP A 137 23.43 -10.31 -3.07
CA ASP A 137 23.00 -11.46 -2.26
C ASP A 137 21.77 -11.10 -1.41
N ALA A 138 20.84 -12.06 -1.25
CA ALA A 138 19.57 -11.81 -0.57
C ALA A 138 19.75 -11.43 0.91
N ASN A 139 20.70 -12.03 1.63
CA ASN A 139 20.96 -11.69 3.02
C ASN A 139 21.62 -10.31 3.14
N GLU A 140 22.53 -9.98 2.23
CA GLU A 140 23.12 -8.66 2.19
C GLU A 140 22.07 -7.58 1.90
N ALA A 141 21.19 -7.82 0.92
CA ALA A 141 20.08 -6.93 0.58
C ALA A 141 19.09 -6.77 1.74
N TYR A 142 18.75 -7.86 2.42
CA TYR A 142 17.89 -7.84 3.61
C TYR A 142 18.47 -6.93 4.69
N ASN A 143 19.71 -7.19 5.12
CA ASN A 143 20.35 -6.43 6.19
C ASN A 143 20.53 -4.95 5.85
N LYS A 144 20.84 -4.62 4.59
CA LYS A 144 20.99 -3.22 4.12
C LYS A 144 19.68 -2.44 4.07
N ASN A 145 18.53 -3.10 4.10
CA ASN A 145 17.21 -2.48 3.98
C ASN A 145 16.39 -2.51 5.27
N ILE A 146 16.98 -2.96 6.38
CA ILE A 146 16.39 -2.79 7.70
C ILE A 146 16.56 -1.33 8.14
N GLY A 147 15.48 -0.74 8.63
CA GLY A 147 15.47 0.56 9.27
C GLY A 147 14.67 0.56 10.55
N THR A 148 14.80 1.63 11.32
CA THR A 148 13.99 1.91 12.51
C THR A 148 13.27 3.25 12.35
N TYR A 149 12.11 3.37 12.98
CA TYR A 149 11.32 4.60 13.04
C TYR A 149 10.87 4.86 14.47
N GLY A 150 10.71 6.15 14.81
CA GLY A 150 10.33 6.58 16.15
C GLY A 150 11.46 6.39 17.17
N ARG A 151 11.07 6.24 18.44
CA ARG A 151 11.97 6.03 19.58
C ARG A 151 12.23 4.54 19.80
N PHE A 152 12.48 3.79 18.72
CA PHE A 152 12.65 2.33 18.80
C PHE A 152 13.82 1.94 19.72
N ASP A 153 14.90 2.71 19.70
CA ASP A 153 16.08 2.45 20.54
C ASP A 153 15.85 2.79 22.03
N ASP A 154 14.80 3.56 22.35
CA ASP A 154 14.40 3.87 23.73
C ASP A 154 13.41 2.85 24.30
N ALA A 155 13.06 1.81 23.53
CA ALA A 155 12.07 0.82 23.94
C ALA A 155 12.55 -0.01 25.13
N VAL A 156 11.70 -0.15 26.13
CA VAL A 156 11.96 -1.02 27.29
C VAL A 156 11.63 -2.47 26.99
N SER A 157 10.76 -2.71 26.01
CA SER A 157 10.41 -4.03 25.49
C SER A 157 10.33 -4.02 23.97
N VAL A 158 10.76 -5.10 23.34
CA VAL A 158 10.71 -5.26 21.87
C VAL A 158 10.02 -6.57 21.56
N ILE A 159 8.95 -6.50 20.77
CA ILE A 159 8.10 -7.65 20.45
C ILE A 159 8.07 -7.93 18.94
N ASP A 160 7.85 -9.18 18.56
CA ASP A 160 7.45 -9.55 17.20
C ASP A 160 5.93 -9.42 17.06
N PRO A 161 5.43 -8.52 16.19
CA PRO A 161 4.02 -8.23 16.13
C PRO A 161 3.14 -9.35 15.56
N ARG A 162 3.73 -10.44 15.06
CA ARG A 162 3.02 -11.60 14.50
C ARG A 162 2.93 -12.77 15.45
N HIS A 163 3.77 -12.81 16.48
CA HIS A 163 3.88 -13.94 17.40
C HIS A 163 3.49 -13.59 18.83
N GLU A 164 3.58 -12.32 19.20
CA GLU A 164 3.26 -11.78 20.52
C GLU A 164 2.11 -10.77 20.40
#